data_AF-A0A7D9LGD5-F1
#
_entry.id   AF-A0A7D9LGD5-F1
#
_cell.length_a   1.000
_cell.length_b   1.000
_cell.length_c   1.000
_cell.angle_alpha   90.00
_cell.angle_beta   90.00
_cell.angle_gamma   90.00
#
_symmetry.space_group_name_H-M   'P 1'
#
loop_
_entity.id
_entity.type
_entity.pdbx_description
1 polymer ?
#
loop_
_entity_poly.entity_id
_entity_poly.type
_entity_poly.pdbx_seq_one_letter_code
_entity_poly.pdbx_strand_id
1 'polypeptide(L)'
;IMNSLVIVLFLSGIVAMIMLRTLHEDVARYCQLETCFGNCWPTCVGWKLVHGDVFRPPGKGMLLSVMLGTGTQVVTMTSITLVFACLGFLSPANRGALMTTVLVLFVCLGGFAGYVAARIYKLFGGERWKTNVVMTCFLFPGIIFAIFFVLNLVLWAEQSSAAIPFETLITLLALWFGISVPLVCVGAYFGFRKPERNQLRMLLQNQIHRDEEEEDV
;
A
#
# COMPACT_ATOMS: atom_id res chain seq x y z
N ILE A 1 -0.93 49.64 -3.96
CA ILE A 1 -1.10 48.33 -4.64
C ILE A 1 -0.07 48.14 -5.76
N MET A 2 -0.03 49.00 -6.78
CA MET A 2 0.99 48.90 -7.84
C MET A 2 2.43 49.05 -7.33
N ASN A 3 2.68 50.00 -6.43
CA ASN A 3 4.02 50.24 -5.88
C ASN A 3 4.55 49.04 -5.07
N SER A 4 3.69 48.40 -4.27
CA SER A 4 4.04 47.20 -3.50
C SER A 4 4.24 45.97 -4.39
N LEU A 5 3.48 45.83 -5.49
CA LEU A 5 3.64 44.74 -6.46
C LEU A 5 5.01 44.79 -7.14
N VAL A 6 5.47 45.99 -7.52
CA VAL A 6 6.78 46.18 -8.18
C VAL A 6 7.92 45.76 -7.25
N ILE A 7 7.85 46.12 -5.96
CA ILE A 7 8.89 45.78 -4.97
C ILE A 7 8.95 44.25 -4.76
N VAL A 8 7.81 43.57 -4.67
CA VAL A 8 7.75 42.10 -4.48
C VAL A 8 8.30 41.34 -5.69
N LEU A 9 7.99 41.79 -6.92
CA LEU A 9 8.54 41.18 -8.14
C LEU A 9 10.05 41.38 -8.25
N PHE A 10 10.55 42.55 -7.84
CA PHE A 10 11.99 42.83 -7.87
C PHE A 10 12.76 41.98 -6.85
N LEU A 11 12.25 41.89 -5.61
CA LEU A 11 12.87 41.06 -4.56
C LEU A 11 12.86 39.57 -4.92
N SER A 12 11.75 39.05 -5.45
CA SER A 12 11.68 37.66 -5.89
C SER A 12 12.62 37.37 -7.07
N GLY A 13 12.79 38.31 -8.01
CA GLY A 13 13.75 38.19 -9.11
C GLY A 13 15.21 38.10 -8.64
N ILE A 14 15.60 38.92 -7.66
CA ILE A 14 16.97 38.87 -7.09
C ILE A 14 17.20 37.54 -6.38
N VAL A 15 16.25 37.10 -5.55
CA VAL A 15 16.37 35.81 -4.85
C VAL A 15 16.45 34.65 -5.84
N ALA A 16 15.65 34.66 -6.90
CA ALA A 16 15.70 33.65 -7.95
C ALA A 16 17.06 33.64 -8.69
N MET A 17 17.62 34.81 -9.02
CA MET A 17 18.94 34.90 -9.64
C MET A 17 20.06 34.38 -8.74
N ILE A 18 20.01 34.69 -7.43
CA ILE A 18 20.96 34.16 -6.45
C ILE A 18 20.83 32.64 -6.41
N MET A 19 19.62 32.11 -6.24
CA MET A 19 19.36 30.66 -6.16
C MET A 19 19.82 29.92 -7.44
N LEU A 20 19.56 30.47 -8.62
CA LEU A 20 19.99 29.89 -9.89
C LEU A 20 21.51 29.87 -10.02
N ARG A 21 22.20 30.93 -9.58
CA ARG A 21 23.67 30.94 -9.55
C ARG A 21 24.22 29.89 -8.60
N THR A 22 23.71 29.82 -7.37
CA THR A 22 24.18 28.81 -6.41
C THR A 22 23.91 27.39 -6.92
N LEU A 23 22.71 27.15 -7.48
CA LEU A 23 22.34 25.84 -8.01
C LEU A 23 23.19 25.45 -9.21
N HIS A 24 23.46 26.37 -10.14
CA HIS A 24 24.31 26.09 -11.30
C HIS A 24 25.76 25.82 -10.90
N GLU A 25 26.28 26.57 -9.93
CA GLU A 25 27.64 26.37 -9.40
C GLU A 25 27.76 25.08 -8.58
N ASP A 26 26.74 24.74 -7.79
CA ASP A 26 26.68 23.49 -7.06
C ASP A 26 26.58 22.30 -8.02
N VAL A 27 25.69 22.33 -9.02
CA VAL A 27 25.56 21.26 -10.03
C VAL A 27 26.86 21.07 -10.80
N ALA A 28 27.53 22.15 -11.22
CA ALA A 28 28.83 22.07 -11.89
C ALA A 28 29.89 21.43 -10.98
N ARG A 29 29.90 21.78 -9.69
CA ARG A 29 30.78 21.19 -8.68
C ARG A 29 30.48 19.70 -8.45
N TYR A 30 29.22 19.29 -8.39
CA TYR A 30 28.82 17.89 -8.29
C TYR A 30 29.26 17.07 -9.51
N CYS A 31 29.13 17.61 -10.73
CA CYS A 31 29.54 16.94 -11.96
C CYS A 31 31.07 16.76 -12.04
N GLN A 32 31.84 17.73 -11.56
CA GLN A 32 33.31 17.62 -11.47
C GLN A 32 33.74 16.59 -10.41
N LEU A 33 33.07 16.57 -9.26
CA LEU A 33 33.28 15.53 -8.25
C LEU A 33 32.93 14.15 -8.81
N GLU A 34 31.83 14.00 -9.55
CA GLU A 34 31.45 12.76 -10.22
C GLU A 34 32.53 12.28 -11.22
N THR A 35 33.15 13.20 -11.97
CA THR A 35 34.23 12.86 -12.91
C THR A 35 35.52 12.45 -12.16
N CYS A 36 35.88 13.16 -11.08
CA CYS A 36 37.02 12.82 -10.23
C CYS A 36 36.84 11.48 -9.49
N PHE A 37 35.66 11.25 -8.92
CA PHE A 37 35.31 9.99 -8.26
C PHE A 37 35.10 8.86 -9.26
N GLY A 38 34.59 9.13 -10.47
CA GLY A 38 34.41 8.15 -11.54
C GLY A 38 35.71 7.50 -11.99
N ASN A 39 36.81 8.26 -11.97
CA ASN A 39 38.15 7.75 -12.31
C ASN A 39 38.87 7.06 -11.13
N CYS A 40 38.44 7.27 -9.89
CA CYS A 40 39.13 6.78 -8.68
C CYS A 40 38.33 5.71 -7.92
N TRP A 41 37.00 5.64 -8.09
CA TRP A 41 36.14 4.76 -7.32
C TRP A 41 34.74 4.61 -7.98
N PRO A 42 34.58 3.68 -8.96
CA PRO A 42 33.27 3.41 -9.58
C PRO A 42 32.17 2.97 -8.59
N THR A 43 32.53 2.65 -7.34
CA THR A 43 31.63 2.24 -6.25
C THR A 43 31.15 3.38 -5.34
N CYS A 44 31.53 4.66 -5.60
CA CYS A 44 31.24 5.79 -4.69
C CYS A 44 29.88 6.45 -4.97
N VAL A 45 29.30 6.21 -6.15
CA VAL A 45 27.98 6.71 -6.54
C VAL A 45 26.90 5.80 -5.95
N GLY A 46 26.81 5.79 -4.61
CA GLY A 46 26.00 4.84 -3.84
C GLY A 46 24.51 4.87 -4.16
N TRP A 47 23.96 6.03 -4.55
CA TRP A 47 22.55 6.14 -4.97
C TRP A 47 22.24 5.38 -6.27
N LYS A 48 23.22 5.19 -7.17
CA LYS A 48 23.05 4.42 -8.41
C LYS A 48 22.96 2.92 -8.12
N LEU A 49 23.70 2.43 -7.12
CA LEU A 49 23.59 1.08 -6.58
C LEU A 49 22.30 0.88 -5.75
N VAL A 50 21.89 1.88 -4.97
CA VAL A 50 20.64 1.83 -4.19
C VAL A 50 19.40 1.76 -5.09
N HIS A 51 19.42 2.36 -6.27
CA HIS A 51 18.31 2.25 -7.23
C HIS A 51 18.08 0.78 -7.64
N GLY A 52 19.12 -0.06 -7.67
CA GLY A 52 19.01 -1.51 -7.92
C GLY A 52 18.49 -2.30 -6.71
N ASP A 53 18.88 -1.90 -5.49
CA ASP A 53 18.45 -2.56 -4.25
C ASP A 53 16.99 -2.24 -3.86
N VAL A 54 16.46 -1.08 -4.25
CA VAL A 54 15.04 -0.70 -4.01
C VAL A 54 14.05 -1.68 -4.65
N PHE A 55 14.43 -2.34 -5.74
CA PHE A 55 13.58 -3.30 -6.44
C PHE A 55 13.81 -4.76 -6.02
N ARG A 56 14.67 -5.00 -5.03
CA ARG A 56 14.89 -6.36 -4.54
C ARG A 56 13.63 -6.87 -3.85
N PRO A 57 13.10 -8.05 -4.24
CA PRO A 57 11.92 -8.58 -3.59
C PRO A 57 12.23 -8.85 -2.11
N PRO A 58 11.39 -8.38 -1.17
CA PRO A 58 11.63 -8.56 0.25
C PRO A 58 11.59 -10.04 0.63
N GLY A 59 12.48 -10.47 1.53
CA GLY A 59 12.57 -11.87 1.96
C GLY A 59 11.27 -12.45 2.57
N LYS A 60 10.35 -11.60 3.02
CA LYS A 60 9.00 -11.96 3.49
C LYS A 60 7.88 -11.29 2.66
N GLY A 61 8.03 -11.23 1.34
CA GLY A 61 7.07 -10.56 0.44
C GLY A 61 5.64 -11.07 0.52
N MET A 62 5.43 -12.34 0.89
CA MET A 62 4.09 -12.90 1.12
C MET A 62 3.36 -12.18 2.26
N LEU A 63 3.97 -12.10 3.45
CA LEU A 63 3.36 -11.43 4.59
C LEU A 63 3.10 -9.95 4.28
N LEU A 64 4.08 -9.26 3.71
CA LEU A 64 3.97 -7.83 3.39
C LEU A 64 2.82 -7.56 2.39
N SER A 65 2.66 -8.40 1.37
CA SER A 65 1.56 -8.28 0.42
C SER A 65 0.19 -8.47 1.07
N VAL A 66 0.09 -9.39 2.04
CA VAL A 66 -1.12 -9.63 2.83
C VAL A 66 -1.44 -8.43 3.72
N MET A 67 -0.45 -7.88 4.45
CA MET A 67 -0.62 -6.70 5.30
C MET A 67 -1.06 -5.47 4.47
N LEU A 68 -0.51 -5.29 3.28
CA LEU A 68 -0.89 -4.21 2.39
C LEU A 68 -2.31 -4.40 1.83
N GLY A 69 -2.69 -5.62 1.46
CA GLY A 69 -4.04 -5.94 1.02
C GLY A 69 -5.09 -5.61 2.08
N THR A 70 -4.89 -6.09 3.31
CA THR A 70 -5.82 -5.81 4.41
C THR A 70 -5.78 -4.35 4.85
N GLY A 71 -4.61 -3.71 4.84
CA GLY A 71 -4.48 -2.28 5.13
C GLY A 71 -5.25 -1.41 4.13
N THR A 72 -5.11 -1.68 2.84
CA THR A 72 -5.86 -0.95 1.80
C THR A 72 -7.36 -1.15 1.89
N GLN A 73 -7.83 -2.34 2.30
CA GLN A 73 -9.24 -2.59 2.60
C GLN A 73 -9.76 -1.68 3.71
N VAL A 74 -9.06 -1.62 4.85
CA VAL A 74 -9.45 -0.81 6.02
C VAL A 74 -9.42 0.68 5.71
N VAL A 75 -8.37 1.16 5.02
CA VAL A 75 -8.26 2.57 4.62
C VAL A 75 -9.41 2.94 3.69
N THR A 76 -9.67 2.13 2.66
CA THR A 76 -10.76 2.39 1.71
C THR A 76 -12.12 2.38 2.40
N MET A 77 -12.35 1.41 3.29
CA MET A 77 -13.59 1.31 4.08
C MET A 77 -13.79 2.53 4.98
N THR A 78 -12.72 2.98 5.66
CA THR A 78 -12.74 4.14 6.55
C THR A 78 -13.00 5.42 5.76
N SER A 79 -12.34 5.59 4.60
CA SER A 79 -12.57 6.74 3.72
C SER A 79 -14.01 6.80 3.21
N ILE A 80 -14.56 5.67 2.74
CA ILE A 80 -15.95 5.61 2.26
C ILE A 80 -16.93 5.93 3.39
N THR A 81 -16.72 5.34 4.58
CA THR A 81 -17.57 5.59 5.75
C THR A 81 -17.51 7.05 6.18
N LEU A 82 -16.32 7.67 6.16
CA LEU A 82 -16.13 9.07 6.48
C LEU A 82 -16.89 9.99 5.53
N VAL A 83 -16.85 9.71 4.21
CA VAL A 83 -17.59 10.50 3.21
C VAL A 83 -19.10 10.41 3.47
N PHE A 84 -19.65 9.22 3.70
CA PHE A 84 -21.08 9.07 4.00
C PHE A 84 -21.48 9.70 5.34
N ALA A 85 -20.59 9.70 6.33
CA ALA A 85 -20.79 10.40 7.59
C ALA A 85 -20.81 11.93 7.38
N CYS A 86 -19.88 12.48 6.58
CA CYS A 86 -19.81 13.90 6.27
C CYS A 86 -21.02 14.40 5.47
N LEU A 87 -21.59 13.56 4.60
CA LEU A 87 -22.82 13.87 3.85
C LEU A 87 -24.10 13.76 4.69
N GLY A 88 -23.99 13.31 5.95
CA GLY A 88 -25.13 13.20 6.88
C GLY A 88 -25.99 11.94 6.72
N PHE A 89 -25.64 11.02 5.82
CA PHE A 89 -26.37 9.75 5.63
C PHE A 89 -26.16 8.78 6.79
N LEU A 90 -25.02 8.86 7.47
CA LEU A 90 -24.66 8.03 8.62
C LEU A 90 -24.45 8.91 9.86
N SER A 91 -25.53 9.22 10.57
CA SER A 91 -25.44 9.91 11.86
C SER A 91 -24.98 8.94 12.96
N PRO A 92 -24.00 9.33 13.82
CA PRO A 92 -23.57 8.54 14.99
C PRO A 92 -24.70 8.22 15.97
N ALA A 93 -25.83 8.94 15.90
CA ALA A 93 -27.01 8.69 16.71
C ALA A 93 -27.65 7.32 16.41
N ASN A 94 -27.56 6.83 15.16
CA ASN A 94 -28.08 5.53 14.75
C ASN A 94 -26.97 4.46 14.82
N ARG A 95 -26.49 4.18 16.05
CA ARG A 95 -25.37 3.25 16.30
C ARG A 95 -25.51 1.90 15.58
N GLY A 96 -26.72 1.35 15.49
CA GLY A 96 -26.98 0.08 14.79
C GLY A 96 -26.80 0.15 13.27
N ALA A 97 -27.25 1.24 12.63
CA ALA A 97 -27.11 1.43 11.18
C ALA A 97 -25.65 1.62 10.78
N LEU A 98 -24.85 2.31 11.62
CA LEU A 98 -23.43 2.49 11.39
C LEU A 98 -22.68 1.15 11.45
N MET A 99 -22.91 0.34 12.49
CA MET A 99 -22.23 -0.95 12.67
C MET A 99 -22.53 -1.93 11.52
N THR A 100 -23.79 -1.99 11.09
CA THR A 100 -24.21 -2.84 9.96
C THR A 100 -23.60 -2.35 8.64
N THR A 101 -23.59 -1.04 8.39
CA THR A 101 -22.97 -0.45 7.19
C THR A 101 -21.47 -0.74 7.11
N VAL A 102 -20.75 -0.57 8.23
CA VAL A 102 -19.33 -0.87 8.33
C VAL A 102 -19.04 -2.35 8.05
N LEU A 103 -19.83 -3.27 8.62
CA LEU A 103 -19.72 -4.71 8.36
C LEU A 103 -19.93 -5.05 6.88
N VAL A 104 -20.98 -4.50 6.26
CA VAL A 104 -21.27 -4.73 4.84
C VAL A 104 -20.16 -4.18 3.95
N LEU A 105 -19.71 -2.94 4.20
CA LEU A 105 -18.59 -2.33 3.46
C LEU A 105 -17.32 -3.16 3.60
N PHE A 106 -17.01 -3.64 4.80
CA PHE A 106 -15.84 -4.50 5.03
C PHE A 106 -15.90 -5.77 4.17
N VAL A 107 -17.03 -6.47 4.14
CA VAL A 107 -17.21 -7.69 3.34
C VAL A 107 -17.14 -7.39 1.85
N CYS A 108 -17.81 -6.35 1.36
CA CYS A 108 -17.79 -5.95 -0.05
C CYS A 108 -16.39 -5.53 -0.53
N LEU A 109 -15.60 -4.89 0.33
CA LEU A 109 -14.23 -4.47 0.01
C LEU A 109 -13.20 -5.61 0.11
N GLY A 110 -13.60 -6.82 0.53
CA GLY A 110 -12.72 -7.99 0.56
C GLY A 110 -12.10 -8.32 -0.80
N GLY A 111 -12.85 -8.11 -1.90
CA GLY A 111 -12.32 -8.27 -3.25
C GLY A 111 -11.18 -7.29 -3.58
N PHE A 112 -11.26 -6.05 -3.08
CA PHE A 112 -10.19 -5.06 -3.25
C PHE A 112 -8.93 -5.48 -2.50
N ALA A 113 -9.09 -6.01 -1.27
CA ALA A 113 -8.01 -6.55 -0.46
C ALA A 113 -7.26 -7.68 -1.20
N GLY A 114 -8.01 -8.65 -1.74
CA GLY A 114 -7.46 -9.77 -2.50
C GLY A 114 -6.75 -9.32 -3.78
N TYR A 115 -7.33 -8.33 -4.49
CA TYR A 115 -6.71 -7.75 -5.69
C TYR A 115 -5.37 -7.09 -5.39
N VAL A 116 -5.32 -6.20 -4.39
CA VAL A 116 -4.08 -5.49 -4.02
C VAL A 116 -3.03 -6.48 -3.51
N ALA A 117 -3.40 -7.40 -2.62
CA ALA A 117 -2.49 -8.43 -2.11
C ALA A 117 -1.89 -9.27 -3.23
N ALA A 118 -2.70 -9.74 -4.19
CA ALA A 118 -2.22 -10.53 -5.32
C ALA A 118 -1.30 -9.71 -6.25
N ARG A 119 -1.59 -8.43 -6.47
CA ARG A 119 -0.76 -7.56 -7.33
C ARG A 119 0.60 -7.28 -6.72
N ILE A 120 0.65 -6.99 -5.42
CA ILE A 120 1.91 -6.76 -4.71
C ILE A 120 2.71 -8.06 -4.57
N TYR A 121 2.04 -9.18 -4.30
CA TYR A 121 2.72 -10.48 -4.21
C TYR A 121 3.36 -10.89 -5.55
N LYS A 122 2.65 -10.65 -6.65
CA LYS A 122 3.18 -10.88 -7.99
C LYS A 122 4.40 -9.99 -8.26
N LEU A 123 4.33 -8.69 -7.88
CA LEU A 123 5.42 -7.72 -8.07
C LEU A 123 6.73 -8.16 -7.41
N PHE A 124 6.65 -8.97 -6.34
CA PHE A 124 7.81 -9.54 -5.66
C PHE A 124 8.29 -10.86 -6.28
N GLY A 125 7.78 -11.27 -7.45
CA GLY A 125 8.10 -12.55 -8.09
C GLY A 125 7.42 -13.76 -7.44
N GLY A 126 6.34 -13.56 -6.69
CA GLY A 126 5.65 -14.63 -5.98
C GLY A 126 4.75 -15.48 -6.87
N GLU A 127 5.08 -16.76 -7.05
CA GLU A 127 4.27 -17.69 -7.88
C GLU A 127 3.09 -18.34 -7.11
N ARG A 128 3.19 -18.43 -5.78
CA ARG A 128 2.23 -19.15 -4.92
C ARG A 128 0.99 -18.31 -4.56
N TRP A 129 0.22 -17.92 -5.57
CA TRP A 129 -0.97 -17.08 -5.39
C TRP A 129 -2.04 -17.69 -4.48
N LYS A 130 -2.22 -19.02 -4.50
CA LYS A 130 -3.18 -19.72 -3.62
C LYS A 130 -2.86 -19.52 -2.14
N THR A 131 -1.59 -19.66 -1.76
CA THR A 131 -1.14 -19.45 -0.37
C THR A 131 -1.34 -18.00 0.04
N ASN A 132 -1.07 -17.05 -0.85
CA ASN A 132 -1.29 -15.62 -0.60
C ASN A 132 -2.77 -15.30 -0.30
N VAL A 133 -3.68 -15.89 -1.09
CA VAL A 133 -5.13 -15.74 -0.88
C VAL A 133 -5.57 -16.31 0.45
N VAL A 134 -5.15 -17.54 0.78
CA VAL A 134 -5.46 -18.17 2.06
C VAL A 134 -4.96 -17.31 3.22
N MET A 135 -3.72 -16.82 3.15
CA MET A 135 -3.20 -15.93 4.19
C MET A 135 -3.99 -14.61 4.31
N THR A 136 -4.42 -14.03 3.19
CA THR A 136 -5.22 -12.79 3.20
C THR A 136 -6.60 -13.01 3.84
N CYS A 137 -7.24 -14.14 3.55
CA CYS A 137 -8.55 -14.49 4.09
C CYS A 137 -8.53 -14.82 5.59
N PHE A 138 -7.46 -15.48 6.07
CA PHE A 138 -7.44 -16.07 7.40
C PHE A 138 -6.57 -15.36 8.42
N LEU A 139 -5.46 -14.75 8.02
CA LEU A 139 -4.47 -14.25 8.98
C LEU A 139 -5.05 -13.13 9.85
N PHE A 140 -5.44 -12.01 9.23
CA PHE A 140 -5.96 -10.86 9.97
C PHE A 140 -7.38 -11.07 10.50
N PRO A 141 -8.35 -11.53 9.67
CA PRO A 141 -9.71 -11.77 10.17
C PRO A 141 -9.76 -12.86 11.25
N GLY A 142 -8.92 -13.90 11.14
CA GLY A 142 -8.84 -14.97 12.13
C GLY A 142 -8.25 -14.53 13.47
N ILE A 143 -7.21 -13.69 13.47
CA ILE A 143 -6.67 -13.11 14.70
C ILE A 143 -7.74 -12.25 15.40
N ILE A 144 -8.43 -11.39 14.65
CA ILE A 144 -9.49 -10.54 15.20
C ILE A 144 -10.64 -11.39 15.75
N PHE A 145 -11.06 -12.42 15.02
CA PHE A 145 -12.10 -13.34 15.46
C PHE A 145 -11.70 -14.10 16.73
N ALA A 146 -10.44 -14.57 16.83
CA ALA A 146 -9.96 -15.28 18.01
C ALA A 146 -9.96 -14.37 19.26
N ILE A 147 -9.47 -13.14 19.14
CA ILE A 147 -9.51 -12.15 20.23
C ILE A 147 -10.96 -11.87 20.63
N PHE A 148 -11.82 -11.61 19.65
CA PHE A 148 -13.24 -11.37 19.86
C PHE A 148 -13.93 -12.55 20.55
N PHE A 149 -13.63 -13.78 20.15
CA PHE A 149 -14.18 -14.99 20.73
C PHE A 149 -13.76 -15.16 22.20
N VAL A 150 -12.47 -14.96 22.52
CA VAL A 150 -11.99 -15.00 23.91
C VAL A 150 -12.66 -13.93 24.77
N LEU A 151 -12.77 -12.70 24.28
CA LEU A 151 -13.49 -11.63 24.97
C LEU A 151 -14.97 -11.96 25.16
N ASN A 152 -15.61 -12.58 24.16
CA ASN A 152 -17.00 -13.00 24.23
C ASN A 152 -17.22 -14.10 25.29
N LEU A 153 -16.29 -15.05 25.43
CA LEU A 153 -16.33 -16.07 26.47
C LEU A 153 -16.28 -15.48 27.88
N VAL A 154 -15.45 -14.44 28.09
CA VAL A 154 -15.37 -13.72 29.37
C VAL A 154 -16.70 -13.00 29.65
N LEU A 155 -17.29 -12.35 28.66
CA LEU A 155 -18.60 -11.68 28.81
C LEU A 155 -19.74 -12.66 29.12
N TRP A 156 -19.68 -13.87 28.54
CA TRP A 156 -20.61 -14.96 28.84
C TRP A 156 -20.48 -15.44 30.30
N ALA A 157 -19.24 -15.57 30.81
CA ALA A 157 -19.00 -15.99 32.19
C ALA A 157 -19.58 -15.00 33.20
N GLU A 158 -19.49 -13.70 32.91
CA GLU A 158 -20.04 -12.61 33.73
C GLU A 158 -21.55 -12.37 33.50
N GLN A 159 -22.21 -13.19 32.68
CA GLN A 159 -23.64 -13.03 32.32
C GLN A 159 -23.98 -11.60 31.83
N SER A 160 -23.03 -10.94 31.17
CA SER A 160 -23.20 -9.56 30.74
C SER A 160 -24.22 -9.47 29.59
N SER A 161 -25.11 -8.48 29.61
CA SER A 161 -26.01 -8.19 28.49
C SER A 161 -25.28 -7.75 27.20
N ALA A 162 -23.98 -7.46 27.29
CA ALA A 162 -23.11 -7.21 26.15
C ALA A 162 -22.58 -8.49 25.49
N ALA A 163 -22.84 -9.66 26.07
CA ALA A 163 -22.54 -10.95 25.49
C ALA A 163 -23.29 -11.12 24.17
N ILE A 164 -22.54 -11.31 23.09
CA ILE A 164 -23.11 -11.55 21.77
C ILE A 164 -23.63 -13.00 21.73
N PRO A 165 -24.90 -13.23 21.34
CA PRO A 165 -25.49 -14.57 21.36
C PRO A 165 -24.83 -15.50 20.33
N PHE A 166 -24.91 -16.80 20.59
CA PHE A 166 -24.28 -17.82 19.75
C PHE A 166 -24.75 -17.75 18.28
N GLU A 167 -26.01 -17.40 18.05
CA GLU A 167 -26.59 -17.21 16.71
C GLU A 167 -25.84 -16.15 15.88
N THR A 168 -25.53 -15.01 16.48
CA THR A 168 -24.79 -13.95 15.80
C THR A 168 -23.34 -14.35 15.54
N LEU A 169 -22.75 -15.21 16.36
CA LEU A 169 -21.42 -15.78 16.12
C LEU A 169 -21.41 -16.68 14.87
N ILE A 170 -22.41 -17.56 14.74
CA ILE A 170 -22.60 -18.39 13.54
C ILE A 170 -22.82 -17.50 12.31
N THR A 171 -23.64 -16.45 12.43
CA THR A 171 -23.94 -15.52 11.33
C THR A 171 -22.68 -14.82 10.84
N LEU A 172 -21.83 -14.34 11.75
CA LEU A 172 -20.52 -13.74 11.42
C LEU A 172 -19.60 -14.74 10.72
N LEU A 173 -19.59 -16.00 11.17
CA LEU A 173 -18.81 -17.06 10.55
C LEU A 173 -19.32 -17.36 9.13
N ALA A 174 -20.63 -17.50 8.96
CA ALA A 174 -21.26 -17.73 7.66
C ALA A 174 -21.00 -16.57 6.68
N LEU A 175 -21.05 -15.33 7.17
CA LEU A 175 -20.73 -14.14 6.38
C LEU A 175 -19.26 -14.12 5.93
N TRP A 176 -18.35 -14.50 6.83
CA TRP A 176 -16.92 -14.55 6.56
C TRP A 176 -16.59 -15.64 5.52
N PHE A 177 -16.96 -16.90 5.79
CA PHE A 177 -16.65 -18.02 4.89
C PHE A 177 -17.49 -18.02 3.61
N GLY A 178 -18.75 -17.59 3.68
CA GLY A 178 -19.69 -17.63 2.57
C GLY A 178 -19.55 -16.49 1.57
N ILE A 179 -19.19 -15.28 2.02
CA ILE A 179 -19.11 -14.10 1.14
C ILE A 179 -17.70 -13.53 1.08
N SER A 180 -17.07 -13.26 2.22
CA SER A 180 -15.78 -12.56 2.24
C SER A 180 -14.66 -13.40 1.59
N VAL A 181 -14.53 -14.68 1.97
CA VAL A 181 -13.52 -15.59 1.39
C VAL A 181 -13.63 -15.69 -0.14
N PRO A 182 -14.79 -16.03 -0.75
CA PRO A 182 -14.87 -16.11 -2.20
C PRO A 182 -14.63 -14.76 -2.87
N LEU A 183 -15.05 -13.64 -2.27
CA LEU A 183 -14.81 -12.32 -2.85
C LEU A 183 -13.32 -11.97 -2.89
N VAL A 184 -12.57 -12.28 -1.84
CA VAL A 184 -11.10 -12.13 -1.79
C VAL A 184 -10.44 -13.03 -2.85
N CYS A 185 -10.90 -14.28 -2.99
CA CYS A 185 -10.41 -15.20 -4.02
C CYS A 185 -10.61 -14.64 -5.44
N VAL A 186 -11.80 -14.11 -5.74
CA VAL A 186 -12.13 -13.51 -7.03
C VAL A 186 -11.25 -12.28 -7.28
N GLY A 187 -11.12 -11.39 -6.29
CA GLY A 187 -10.25 -10.22 -6.39
C GLY A 187 -8.79 -10.57 -6.68
N ALA A 188 -8.26 -11.56 -5.95
CA ALA A 188 -6.90 -12.05 -6.13
C ALA A 188 -6.68 -12.73 -7.49
N TYR A 189 -7.65 -13.48 -7.98
CA TYR A 189 -7.61 -14.10 -9.30
C TYR A 189 -7.49 -13.06 -10.42
N PHE A 190 -8.28 -11.99 -10.36
CA PHE A 190 -8.18 -10.87 -11.30
C PHE A 190 -6.87 -10.09 -11.14
N GLY A 191 -6.36 -9.96 -9.90
CA GLY A 191 -5.07 -9.35 -9.62
C GLY A 191 -3.93 -10.10 -10.30
N PHE A 192 -3.91 -11.43 -10.15
CA PHE A 192 -2.82 -12.27 -10.64
C PHE A 192 -2.79 -12.41 -12.17
N ARG A 193 -3.95 -12.35 -12.84
CA ARG A 193 -4.05 -12.42 -14.30
C ARG A 193 -3.50 -11.20 -15.04
N LYS A 194 -3.42 -10.03 -14.42
CA LYS A 194 -2.91 -8.83 -15.10
C LYS A 194 -1.39 -8.93 -15.32
N PRO A 195 -0.87 -8.63 -16.52
CA PRO A 195 0.55 -8.67 -16.80
C PRO A 195 1.31 -7.58 -16.04
N GLU A 196 2.53 -7.90 -15.61
CA GLU A 196 3.39 -7.02 -14.83
C GLU A 196 4.16 -6.08 -15.76
N ARG A 197 3.44 -5.07 -16.27
CA ARG A 197 4.05 -4.05 -17.13
C ARG A 197 5.28 -3.39 -16.50
N ASN A 198 5.33 -3.27 -15.18
CA ASN A 198 6.41 -2.56 -14.49
C ASN A 198 7.64 -3.44 -14.28
N GLN A 199 7.48 -4.72 -13.96
CA GLN A 199 8.61 -5.63 -13.76
C GLN A 199 9.27 -5.98 -15.09
N LEU A 200 8.49 -6.20 -16.16
CA LEU A 200 9.02 -6.35 -17.51
C LEU A 200 9.78 -5.11 -17.98
N ARG A 201 9.30 -3.89 -17.68
CA ARG A 201 10.04 -2.66 -17.97
C ARG A 201 11.36 -2.56 -17.21
N MET A 202 11.36 -2.89 -15.91
CA MET A 202 12.57 -2.84 -15.09
C MET A 202 13.59 -3.90 -15.50
N LEU A 203 13.14 -5.11 -15.80
CA LEU A 203 14.01 -6.19 -16.29
C LEU A 203 14.55 -5.86 -17.68
N LEU A 204 13.72 -5.34 -18.59
CA LEU A 204 14.18 -4.86 -19.90
C LEU A 204 15.19 -3.71 -19.76
N GLN A 205 15.01 -2.80 -18.81
CA GLN A 205 15.96 -1.69 -18.62
C GLN A 205 17.28 -2.13 -17.99
N ASN A 206 17.24 -3.09 -17.07
CA ASN A 206 18.47 -3.69 -16.53
C ASN A 206 19.18 -4.60 -17.54
N GLN A 207 18.46 -5.23 -18.48
CA GLN A 207 19.08 -5.99 -19.56
C GLN A 207 19.74 -5.05 -20.58
N ILE A 208 19.05 -4.00 -21.03
CA ILE A 208 19.61 -3.02 -21.99
C ILE A 208 20.89 -2.38 -21.48
N HIS A 209 20.94 -1.95 -20.21
CA HIS A 209 22.17 -1.38 -19.64
C HIS A 209 23.31 -2.38 -19.50
N ARG A 210 23.01 -3.67 -19.31
CA ARG A 210 24.03 -4.71 -19.23
C ARG A 210 24.60 -5.04 -20.61
N ASP A 211 23.76 -5.05 -21.64
CA ASP A 211 24.17 -5.28 -23.02
C ASP A 211 25.01 -4.10 -23.54
N GLU A 212 24.69 -2.85 -23.16
CA GLU A 212 25.52 -1.66 -23.42
C GLU A 212 26.90 -1.74 -22.74
N GLU A 213 26.98 -2.21 -21.49
CA GLU A 213 28.26 -2.42 -20.78
C GLU A 213 29.10 -3.56 -21.39
N GLU A 214 28.51 -4.53 -22.08
CA GLU A 214 29.23 -5.61 -22.78
C GLU A 214 29.68 -5.21 -24.21
N GLU A 215 29.01 -4.26 -24.88
CA GLU A 215 29.44 -3.72 -26.18
C GLU A 215 30.59 -2.70 -26.08
N ASP A 216 30.75 -2.04 -24.93
CA ASP A 216 31.81 -1.05 -24.66
C ASP A 216 33.16 -1.68 -24.20
N VAL A 217 33.27 -3.01 -24.14
CA VAL A 217 34.49 -3.78 -23.73
C VAL A 217 35.09 -4.52 -24.92
#